data_AF-A0A965UNX4-F1
#
_entry.id   AF-A0A965UNX4-F1
#
_cell.length_a   1.000
_cell.length_b   1.000
_cell.length_c   1.000
_cell.angle_alpha   90.00
_cell.angle_beta   90.00
_cell.angle_gamma   90.00
#
_symmetry.space_group_name_H-M   'P 1'
#
loop_
_entity.id
_entity.type
_entity.pdbx_description
1 polymer ?
#
loop_
_entity_poly.entity_id
_entity_poly.type
_entity_poly.pdbx_seq_one_letter_code
_entity_poly.pdbx_strand_id
1 'polypeptide(L)'
;MGAPVPGQIYVGRNGRQYRYNGGDPRAQSSYSLVQQSRSTTYSEQDSAAKAAAAAEAKKARDTLALAEQFYTLNRNTGTGDWMSAEATNPESLFRKLGIGMPGRDRYSNLQTMNALTNSMVQANIQPGTSSTMNSDAERRGLALTYPSVLNPGSTNVQILQNMRLKAQLEAARTAAMDRYLAQKGDLSEFDAAWAPQEQSIRGAFGRSIRRPASGAGAAGSSRNVSVNY
;
A
#
# COMPACT_ATOMS: atom_id res chain seq x y z
N MET A 1 -58.75 -5.76 -2.37
CA MET A 1 -57.30 -6.04 -2.20
C MET A 1 -57.18 -7.25 -1.29
N GLY A 2 -56.53 -8.33 -1.74
CA GLY A 2 -56.35 -9.53 -0.92
C GLY A 2 -55.45 -9.27 0.29
N ALA A 3 -55.64 -10.00 1.39
CA ALA A 3 -54.78 -9.92 2.55
C ALA A 3 -53.34 -10.35 2.20
N PRO A 4 -52.30 -9.68 2.72
CA PRO A 4 -50.93 -10.07 2.43
C PRO A 4 -50.60 -11.42 3.07
N VAL A 5 -49.83 -12.22 2.33
CA VAL A 5 -49.45 -13.58 2.70
C VAL A 5 -48.05 -13.54 3.30
N PRO A 6 -47.82 -14.12 4.49
CA PRO A 6 -46.48 -14.19 5.08
C PRO A 6 -45.47 -14.79 4.10
N GLY A 7 -44.30 -14.15 3.98
CA GLY A 7 -43.23 -14.54 3.07
C GLY A 7 -43.31 -13.91 1.67
N GLN A 8 -44.44 -13.32 1.26
CA GLN A 8 -44.51 -12.60 -0.01
C GLN A 8 -43.74 -11.28 0.02
N ILE A 9 -43.21 -10.92 -1.15
CA ILE A 9 -42.52 -9.65 -1.39
C ILE A 9 -43.52 -8.66 -2.00
N TYR A 10 -43.63 -7.49 -1.39
CA TYR A 10 -44.46 -6.38 -1.79
C TYR A 10 -43.59 -5.21 -2.24
N VAL A 11 -43.97 -4.55 -3.33
CA VAL A 11 -43.30 -3.32 -3.79
C VAL A 11 -44.01 -2.13 -3.17
N GLY A 12 -43.31 -1.41 -2.31
CA GLY A 12 -43.82 -0.18 -1.69
C GLY A 12 -43.91 0.97 -2.68
N ARG A 13 -44.68 2.01 -2.33
CA ARG A 13 -44.84 3.23 -3.16
C ARG A 13 -43.52 3.95 -3.46
N ASN A 14 -42.49 3.72 -2.66
CA ASN A 14 -41.14 4.25 -2.83
C ASN A 14 -40.24 3.35 -3.71
N GLY A 15 -40.81 2.35 -4.40
CA GLY A 15 -40.08 1.40 -5.24
C GLY A 15 -39.24 0.37 -4.48
N ARG A 16 -39.26 0.37 -3.14
CA ARG A 16 -38.52 -0.59 -2.31
C ARG A 16 -39.32 -1.88 -2.13
N GLN A 17 -38.61 -3.01 -2.08
CA GLN A 17 -39.20 -4.32 -1.84
C GLN A 17 -39.23 -4.62 -0.34
N TYR A 18 -40.37 -5.07 0.14
CA TYR A 18 -40.61 -5.42 1.54
C TYR A 18 -41.13 -6.85 1.60
N ARG A 19 -40.60 -7.66 2.53
CA ARG A 19 -41.13 -8.98 2.83
C ARG A 19 -42.08 -8.85 4.01
N TYR A 20 -43.29 -9.35 3.84
CA TYR A 20 -44.24 -9.44 4.95
C TYR A 20 -43.88 -10.63 5.83
N ASN A 21 -43.63 -10.40 7.11
CA ASN A 21 -43.19 -11.43 8.06
C ASN A 21 -44.37 -12.04 8.85
N GLY A 22 -45.59 -11.57 8.63
CA GLY A 22 -46.78 -11.92 9.42
C GLY A 22 -47.15 -10.86 10.47
N GLY A 23 -48.34 -10.97 11.06
CA GLY A 23 -48.88 -10.03 12.04
C GLY A 23 -49.99 -9.12 11.50
N ASP A 24 -50.02 -7.86 11.94
CA ASP A 24 -50.99 -6.88 11.44
C ASP A 24 -50.46 -6.27 10.12
N PRO A 25 -51.17 -6.44 8.98
CA PRO A 25 -50.74 -5.90 7.69
C PRO A 25 -50.70 -4.37 7.61
N ARG A 26 -51.25 -3.66 8.60
CA ARG A 26 -51.18 -2.20 8.73
C ARG A 26 -49.98 -1.74 9.56
N ALA A 27 -49.35 -2.63 10.31
CA ALA A 27 -48.20 -2.31 11.13
C ALA A 27 -46.91 -2.33 10.29
N GLN A 28 -46.12 -1.26 10.34
CA GLN A 28 -44.82 -1.20 9.66
C GLN A 28 -43.86 -2.30 10.14
N SER A 29 -43.94 -2.72 11.40
CA SER A 29 -43.12 -3.79 11.99
C SER A 29 -43.36 -5.17 11.37
N SER A 30 -44.51 -5.37 10.71
CA SER A 30 -44.81 -6.62 10.02
C SER A 30 -44.12 -6.76 8.66
N TYR A 31 -43.37 -5.75 8.23
CA TYR A 31 -42.61 -5.75 6.98
C TYR A 31 -41.13 -5.56 7.24
N SER A 32 -40.28 -6.43 6.69
CA SER A 32 -38.84 -6.24 6.65
C SER A 32 -38.42 -5.76 5.26
N LEU A 33 -37.48 -4.82 5.20
CA LEU A 33 -36.90 -4.41 3.92
C LEU A 33 -36.13 -5.62 3.35
N VAL A 34 -36.48 -6.04 2.14
CA VAL A 34 -35.67 -7.01 1.42
C VAL A 34 -34.42 -6.26 0.95
N GLN A 35 -33.29 -6.48 1.63
CA GLN A 35 -32.00 -6.15 1.06
C GLN A 35 -31.87 -6.98 -0.21
N GLN A 36 -32.14 -6.37 -1.37
CA GLN A 36 -31.70 -6.93 -2.62
C GLN A 36 -30.18 -6.94 -2.55
N SER A 37 -29.62 -8.11 -2.25
CA SER A 37 -28.25 -8.42 -2.59
C SER A 37 -28.16 -8.21 -4.09
N ARG A 38 -27.75 -7.01 -4.53
CA ARG A 38 -27.43 -6.79 -5.94
C ARG A 38 -26.26 -7.72 -6.23
N SER A 39 -26.57 -8.88 -6.79
CA SER A 39 -25.61 -9.70 -7.52
C SER A 39 -25.18 -8.84 -8.71
N THR A 40 -24.20 -7.98 -8.44
CA THR A 40 -23.66 -7.05 -9.41
C THR A 40 -22.68 -7.88 -10.22
N THR A 41 -23.16 -8.43 -11.34
CA THR A 41 -22.30 -9.12 -12.30
C THR A 41 -21.48 -8.03 -12.98
N TYR A 42 -20.28 -7.76 -12.46
CA TYR A 42 -19.33 -6.84 -13.10
C TYR A 42 -18.87 -7.42 -14.43
N SER A 43 -18.49 -6.56 -15.38
CA SER A 43 -17.86 -7.06 -16.60
C SER A 43 -16.57 -7.82 -16.25
N GLU A 44 -16.20 -8.81 -17.06
CA GLU A 44 -14.93 -9.53 -16.90
C GLU A 44 -13.75 -8.55 -16.88
N GLN A 45 -13.82 -7.48 -17.69
CA GLN A 45 -12.82 -6.42 -17.73
C GLN A 45 -12.70 -5.65 -16.41
N ASP A 46 -13.83 -5.27 -15.79
CA ASP A 46 -13.81 -4.55 -14.51
C ASP A 46 -13.28 -5.43 -13.38
N SER A 47 -13.65 -6.72 -13.38
CA SER A 47 -13.15 -7.69 -12.40
C SER A 47 -11.64 -7.93 -12.55
N ALA A 48 -11.13 -8.00 -13.79
CA ALA A 48 -9.70 -8.11 -14.08
C ALA A 48 -8.94 -6.85 -13.67
N ALA A 49 -9.47 -5.66 -13.96
CA ALA A 49 -8.88 -4.38 -13.55
C ALA A 49 -8.77 -4.27 -12.02
N LYS A 50 -9.82 -4.67 -11.30
CA LYS A 50 -9.80 -4.73 -9.83
C LYS A 50 -8.78 -5.74 -9.31
N ALA A 51 -8.72 -6.94 -9.90
CA ALA A 51 -7.76 -7.96 -9.51
C ALA A 51 -6.31 -7.48 -9.72
N ALA A 52 -6.05 -6.79 -10.84
CA ALA A 52 -4.76 -6.17 -11.11
C ALA A 52 -4.41 -5.09 -10.07
N ALA A 53 -5.33 -4.18 -9.76
CA ALA A 53 -5.11 -3.15 -8.73
C ALA A 53 -4.85 -3.76 -7.34
N ALA A 54 -5.56 -4.82 -6.97
CA ALA A 54 -5.33 -5.53 -5.71
C ALA A 54 -3.96 -6.23 -5.68
N ALA A 55 -3.53 -6.82 -6.79
CA ALA A 55 -2.21 -7.43 -6.93
C ALA A 55 -1.09 -6.38 -6.83
N GLU A 56 -1.25 -5.21 -7.45
CA GLU A 56 -0.32 -4.09 -7.32
C GLU A 56 -0.25 -3.55 -5.89
N ALA A 57 -1.39 -3.39 -5.22
CA ALA A 57 -1.44 -2.98 -3.81
C ALA A 57 -0.73 -3.99 -2.90
N LYS A 58 -0.93 -5.29 -3.12
CA LYS A 58 -0.21 -6.35 -2.38
C LYS A 58 1.29 -6.26 -2.63
N LYS A 59 1.70 -6.19 -3.90
CA LYS A 59 3.11 -6.08 -4.31
C LYS A 59 3.79 -4.86 -3.71
N ALA A 60 3.13 -3.70 -3.70
CA ALA A 60 3.65 -2.47 -3.09
C ALA A 60 3.84 -2.62 -1.57
N ARG A 61 2.90 -3.27 -0.86
CA ARG A 61 3.01 -3.54 0.58
C ARG A 61 4.14 -4.52 0.90
N ASP A 62 4.23 -5.62 0.16
CA ASP A 62 5.27 -6.64 0.36
C ASP A 62 6.66 -6.02 0.13
N THR A 63 6.80 -5.21 -0.92
CA THR A 63 8.07 -4.51 -1.22
C THR A 63 8.39 -3.46 -0.15
N LEU A 64 7.38 -2.74 0.36
CA LEU A 64 7.56 -1.78 1.46
C LEU A 64 8.07 -2.46 2.74
N ALA A 65 7.56 -3.64 3.08
CA ALA A 65 8.02 -4.38 4.25
C ALA A 65 9.53 -4.70 4.17
N LEU A 66 10.03 -5.08 3.00
CA LEU A 66 11.47 -5.29 2.76
C LEU A 66 12.26 -3.98 2.89
N ALA A 67 11.73 -2.87 2.36
CA ALA A 67 12.35 -1.55 2.47
C ALA A 67 12.44 -1.05 3.93
N GLU A 68 11.46 -1.37 4.77
CA GLU A 68 11.48 -1.03 6.19
C GLU A 68 12.52 -1.86 6.98
N GLN A 69 12.70 -3.13 6.62
CA GLN A 69 13.80 -3.96 7.14
C GLN A 69 15.16 -3.37 6.74
N PHE A 70 15.31 -2.99 5.48
CA PHE A 70 16.51 -2.33 4.98
C PHE A 70 16.79 -1.05 5.78
N TYR A 71 15.77 -0.22 5.99
CA TYR A 71 15.91 1.04 6.73
C TYR A 71 16.34 0.83 8.18
N THR A 72 15.83 -0.21 8.83
CA THR A 72 16.25 -0.57 10.20
C THR A 72 17.74 -0.87 10.27
N LEU A 73 18.28 -1.60 9.29
CA LEU A 73 19.72 -1.87 9.18
C LEU A 73 20.53 -0.61 8.80
N ASN A 74 19.99 0.20 7.89
CA ASN A 74 20.61 1.44 7.42
C ASN A 74 20.88 2.44 8.56
N ARG A 75 19.96 2.55 9.54
CA ARG A 75 20.13 3.42 10.71
C ARG A 75 21.35 3.07 11.55
N ASN A 76 21.79 1.81 11.53
CA ASN A 76 22.82 1.29 12.42
C ASN A 76 24.15 1.00 11.71
N THR A 77 24.16 0.92 10.37
CA THR A 77 25.29 0.37 9.61
C THR A 77 26.00 1.40 8.73
N GLY A 78 25.33 2.51 8.40
CA GLY A 78 25.84 3.59 7.53
C GLY A 78 26.06 3.13 6.08
N THR A 79 25.37 3.75 5.13
CA THR A 79 25.45 3.41 3.68
C THR A 79 25.96 4.56 2.83
N GLY A 80 26.38 4.24 1.59
CA GLY A 80 26.81 5.21 0.58
C GLY A 80 28.25 5.69 0.71
N ASP A 81 29.03 5.10 1.62
CA ASP A 81 30.48 5.28 1.66
C ASP A 81 31.22 4.27 0.78
N TRP A 82 32.49 4.54 0.51
CA TRP A 82 33.34 3.66 -0.29
C TRP A 82 33.45 2.25 0.31
N MET A 83 33.37 2.11 1.64
CA MET A 83 33.35 0.81 2.32
C MET A 83 32.07 0.01 2.01
N SER A 84 30.92 0.68 1.86
CA SER A 84 29.66 0.05 1.47
C SER A 84 29.72 -0.49 0.05
N ALA A 85 30.34 0.24 -0.88
CA ALA A 85 30.59 -0.23 -2.23
C ALA A 85 31.51 -1.47 -2.23
N GLU A 86 32.55 -1.42 -1.40
CA GLU A 86 33.52 -2.50 -1.29
C GLU A 86 32.95 -3.77 -0.62
N ALA A 87 32.04 -3.61 0.35
CA ALA A 87 31.33 -4.72 0.97
C ALA A 87 30.46 -5.52 -0.01
N THR A 88 30.00 -4.87 -1.07
CA THR A 88 29.21 -5.50 -2.13
C THR A 88 30.02 -6.02 -3.30
N ASN A 89 31.32 -5.73 -3.35
CA ASN A 89 32.19 -6.14 -4.44
C ASN A 89 32.69 -7.58 -4.23
N PRO A 90 32.34 -8.55 -5.10
CA PRO A 90 32.88 -9.92 -5.01
C PRO A 90 34.41 -9.94 -5.17
N GLU A 91 34.99 -8.92 -5.79
CA GLU A 91 36.42 -8.70 -5.98
C GLU A 91 37.07 -7.74 -4.96
N SER A 92 36.43 -7.52 -3.81
CA SER A 92 36.92 -6.55 -2.83
C SER A 92 38.41 -6.74 -2.50
N LEU A 93 39.16 -5.65 -2.49
CA LEU A 93 40.52 -5.51 -1.97
C LEU A 93 40.64 -6.09 -0.57
N PHE A 94 39.62 -5.99 0.29
CA PHE A 94 39.66 -6.64 1.62
C PHE A 94 39.73 -8.16 1.53
N ARG A 95 38.95 -8.80 0.64
CA ARG A 95 39.05 -10.26 0.41
C ARG A 95 40.34 -10.63 -0.33
N LYS A 96 40.76 -9.82 -1.31
CA LYS A 96 41.97 -10.08 -2.11
C LYS A 96 43.26 -9.89 -1.32
N LEU A 97 43.29 -8.96 -0.37
CA LEU A 97 44.45 -8.64 0.46
C LEU A 97 44.42 -9.34 1.83
N GLY A 98 43.39 -10.14 2.13
CA GLY A 98 43.24 -10.83 3.41
C GLY A 98 43.12 -9.90 4.62
N ILE A 99 42.86 -8.62 4.41
CA ILE A 99 42.72 -7.62 5.47
C ILE A 99 41.32 -7.78 6.04
N GLY A 100 41.23 -8.14 7.32
CA GLY A 100 39.95 -8.27 8.02
C GLY A 100 39.09 -7.04 7.80
N MET A 101 37.90 -7.25 7.22
CA MET A 101 36.98 -6.15 6.95
C MET A 101 36.61 -5.43 8.26
N PRO A 102 36.45 -4.09 8.22
CA PRO A 102 36.05 -3.34 9.40
C PRO A 102 34.70 -3.82 9.92
N GLY A 103 34.70 -4.39 11.13
CA GLY A 103 33.51 -4.83 11.89
C GLY A 103 32.70 -5.95 11.22
N ARG A 104 32.83 -7.19 11.71
CA ARG A 104 32.06 -8.36 11.23
C ARG A 104 30.55 -8.07 11.13
N ASP A 105 30.01 -7.34 12.10
CA ASP A 105 28.59 -6.99 12.18
C ASP A 105 28.17 -5.99 11.09
N ARG A 106 29.01 -4.98 10.83
CA ARG A 106 28.76 -3.97 9.78
C ARG A 106 28.69 -4.64 8.42
N TYR A 107 29.64 -5.52 8.14
CA TYR A 107 29.69 -6.25 6.88
C TYR A 107 28.51 -7.21 6.70
N SER A 108 28.17 -7.96 7.75
CA SER A 108 26.98 -8.83 7.77
C SER A 108 25.72 -8.04 7.45
N ASN A 109 25.54 -6.88 8.09
CA ASN A 109 24.39 -6.01 7.84
C ASN A 109 24.36 -5.49 6.40
N LEU A 110 25.50 -5.07 5.83
CA LEU A 110 25.58 -4.62 4.43
C LEU A 110 25.24 -5.74 3.44
N GLN A 111 25.65 -6.99 3.72
CA GLN A 111 25.25 -8.13 2.91
C GLN A 111 23.74 -8.41 3.00
N THR A 112 23.17 -8.37 4.19
CA THR A 112 21.72 -8.52 4.38
C THR A 112 20.95 -7.41 3.66
N MET A 113 21.41 -6.16 3.74
CA MET A 113 20.83 -5.03 3.04
C MET A 113 20.89 -5.20 1.51
N ASN A 114 21.99 -5.71 0.97
CA ASN A 114 22.10 -6.04 -0.44
C ASN A 114 21.13 -7.16 -0.85
N ALA A 115 21.01 -8.22 -0.04
CA ALA A 115 20.03 -9.28 -0.26
C ALA A 115 18.59 -8.75 -0.28
N LEU A 116 18.23 -7.88 0.67
CA LEU A 116 16.91 -7.22 0.71
C LEU A 116 16.66 -6.38 -0.56
N THR A 117 17.68 -5.64 -1.03
CA THR A 117 17.61 -4.87 -2.27
C THR A 117 17.30 -5.77 -3.46
N ASN A 118 18.02 -6.89 -3.59
CA ASN A 118 17.80 -7.86 -4.66
C ASN A 118 16.41 -8.51 -4.57
N SER A 119 15.92 -8.83 -3.37
CA SER A 119 14.56 -9.34 -3.17
C SER A 119 13.50 -8.32 -3.60
N MET A 120 13.69 -7.03 -3.30
CA MET A 120 12.81 -5.96 -3.77
C MET A 120 12.80 -5.87 -5.30
N VAL A 121 13.96 -5.89 -5.94
CA VAL A 121 14.07 -5.87 -7.41
C VAL A 121 13.37 -7.08 -8.03
N GLN A 122 13.67 -8.29 -7.55
CA GLN A 122 13.09 -9.53 -8.06
C GLN A 122 11.56 -9.58 -7.90
N ALA A 123 11.03 -9.16 -6.76
CA ALA A 123 9.59 -9.06 -6.55
C ALA A 123 8.92 -8.07 -7.52
N ASN A 124 9.68 -7.14 -8.09
CA ASN A 124 9.18 -6.10 -8.96
C ASN A 124 9.37 -6.31 -10.47
N ILE A 125 10.22 -7.24 -10.88
CA ILE A 125 10.35 -7.67 -12.27
C ILE A 125 9.08 -8.42 -12.69
N GLN A 126 8.48 -8.02 -13.81
CA GLN A 126 7.24 -8.63 -14.32
C GLN A 126 7.55 -9.97 -15.00
N PRO A 127 6.90 -11.09 -14.61
CA PRO A 127 7.07 -12.36 -15.31
C PRO A 127 6.54 -12.24 -16.74
N GLY A 128 7.34 -12.58 -17.75
CA GLY A 128 6.90 -12.66 -19.15
C GLY A 128 7.10 -11.40 -20.00
N THR A 129 7.73 -10.33 -19.50
CA THR A 129 8.26 -9.27 -20.36
C THR A 129 9.48 -9.79 -21.13
N SER A 130 9.18 -10.35 -22.30
CA SER A 130 10.07 -10.96 -23.31
C SER A 130 11.45 -10.30 -23.40
N SER A 131 12.50 -11.08 -23.15
CA SER A 131 13.91 -11.06 -23.65
C SER A 131 14.70 -9.75 -23.81
N THR A 132 14.09 -8.59 -23.61
CA THR A 132 14.66 -7.24 -23.80
C THR A 132 14.76 -6.48 -22.49
N MET A 133 13.93 -6.84 -21.48
CA MET A 133 13.95 -6.30 -20.11
C MET A 133 14.98 -6.94 -19.17
N ASN A 134 15.83 -7.84 -19.70
CA ASN A 134 16.86 -8.58 -18.96
C ASN A 134 18.25 -7.95 -19.10
N SER A 135 18.34 -6.69 -19.55
CA SER A 135 19.62 -6.01 -19.60
C SER A 135 20.10 -5.67 -18.18
N ASP A 136 21.39 -5.84 -17.90
CA ASP A 136 22.00 -5.36 -16.65
C ASP A 136 21.71 -3.87 -16.41
N ALA A 137 21.53 -3.09 -17.48
CA ALA A 137 21.18 -1.68 -17.42
C ALA A 137 19.79 -1.43 -16.81
N GLU A 138 18.77 -2.23 -17.15
CA GLU A 138 17.44 -2.09 -16.55
C GLU A 138 17.38 -2.63 -15.13
N ARG A 139 18.11 -3.70 -14.82
CA ARG A 139 18.26 -4.13 -13.43
C ARG A 139 18.93 -3.06 -12.58
N ARG A 140 19.96 -2.39 -13.11
CA ARG A 140 20.61 -1.25 -12.44
C ARG A 140 19.66 -0.05 -12.34
N GLY A 141 18.90 0.26 -13.40
CA GLY A 141 17.90 1.32 -13.40
C GLY A 141 16.79 1.09 -12.36
N LEU A 142 16.27 -0.14 -12.27
CA LEU A 142 15.32 -0.55 -11.24
C LEU A 142 15.93 -0.54 -9.85
N ALA A 143 17.18 -0.98 -9.69
CA ALA A 143 17.87 -0.95 -8.39
C ALA A 143 17.99 0.49 -7.84
N LEU A 144 18.12 1.51 -8.70
CA LEU A 144 18.12 2.91 -8.28
C LEU A 144 16.78 3.39 -7.72
N THR A 145 15.68 2.68 -8.02
CA THR A 145 14.34 2.98 -7.47
C THR A 145 14.11 2.38 -6.08
N TYR A 146 15.01 1.51 -5.61
CA TYR A 146 14.93 0.85 -4.30
C TYR A 146 16.05 1.30 -3.36
N PRO A 147 15.86 1.17 -2.03
CA PRO A 147 16.94 1.39 -1.08
C PRO A 147 18.12 0.47 -1.42
N SER A 148 19.34 1.00 -1.38
CA SER A 148 20.56 0.27 -1.72
C SER A 148 21.72 0.72 -0.84
N VAL A 149 22.65 -0.19 -0.55
CA VAL A 149 23.86 0.11 0.23
C VAL A 149 24.79 1.09 -0.46
N LEU A 150 24.65 1.25 -1.79
CA LEU A 150 25.40 2.24 -2.59
C LEU A 150 24.83 3.65 -2.44
N ASN A 151 23.57 3.78 -2.02
CA ASN A 151 22.94 5.08 -1.82
C ASN A 151 23.32 5.64 -0.44
N PRO A 152 23.54 6.97 -0.32
CA PRO A 152 23.65 7.62 0.97
C PRO A 152 22.42 7.34 1.84
N GLY A 153 22.62 7.26 3.16
CA GLY A 153 21.54 6.95 4.10
C GLY A 153 20.32 7.88 3.97
N SER A 154 20.53 9.16 3.67
CA SER A 154 19.46 10.15 3.42
C SER A 154 18.68 9.87 2.13
N THR A 155 19.34 9.42 1.07
CA THR A 155 18.70 8.99 -0.18
C THR A 155 17.82 7.76 0.07
N ASN A 156 18.31 6.79 0.85
CA ASN A 156 17.51 5.61 1.22
C ASN A 156 16.25 5.97 2.02
N VAL A 157 16.29 7.01 2.87
CA VAL A 157 15.11 7.54 3.56
C VAL A 157 14.09 8.10 2.58
N GLN A 158 14.53 8.89 1.59
CA GLN A 158 13.64 9.47 0.58
C GLN A 158 12.98 8.39 -0.27
N ILE A 159 13.74 7.36 -0.67
CA ILE A 159 13.21 6.22 -1.42
C ILE A 159 12.15 5.50 -0.57
N LEU A 160 12.42 5.21 0.71
CA LEU A 160 11.44 4.60 1.59
C LEU A 160 10.15 5.42 1.70
N GLN A 161 10.27 6.75 1.80
CA GLN A 161 9.09 7.64 1.83
C GLN A 161 8.28 7.52 0.55
N ASN A 162 8.92 7.52 -0.62
CA ASN A 162 8.23 7.32 -1.89
C ASN A 162 7.53 5.96 -1.97
N MET A 163 8.15 4.90 -1.44
CA MET A 163 7.55 3.57 -1.37
C MET A 163 6.34 3.53 -0.43
N ARG A 164 6.39 4.23 0.72
CA ARG A 164 5.24 4.39 1.63
C ARG A 164 4.07 5.08 0.95
N LEU A 165 4.35 6.18 0.24
CA LEU A 165 3.33 6.87 -0.54
C LEU A 165 2.71 5.95 -1.60
N LYS A 166 3.54 5.22 -2.35
CA LYS A 166 3.06 4.28 -3.36
C LYS A 166 2.14 3.23 -2.74
N ALA A 167 2.56 2.57 -1.67
CA ALA A 167 1.74 1.56 -0.99
C ALA A 167 0.41 2.14 -0.47
N GLN A 168 0.41 3.38 0.03
CA GLN A 168 -0.81 4.07 0.44
C GLN A 168 -1.73 4.40 -0.75
N LEU A 169 -1.17 4.87 -1.86
CA LEU A 169 -1.92 5.18 -3.07
C LEU A 169 -2.58 3.92 -3.65
N GLU A 170 -1.84 2.82 -3.81
CA GLU A 170 -2.41 1.58 -4.35
C GLU A 170 -3.51 1.02 -3.44
N ALA A 171 -3.28 1.01 -2.12
CA ALA A 171 -4.30 0.60 -1.15
C ALA A 171 -5.58 1.46 -1.25
N ALA A 172 -5.42 2.78 -1.38
CA ALA A 172 -6.53 3.70 -1.50
C ALA A 172 -7.26 3.55 -2.84
N ARG A 173 -6.52 3.31 -3.93
CA ARG A 173 -7.06 3.08 -5.27
C ARG A 173 -7.93 1.82 -5.29
N THR A 174 -7.46 0.69 -4.76
CA THR A 174 -8.27 -0.54 -4.67
C THR A 174 -9.57 -0.30 -3.90
N ALA A 175 -9.49 0.36 -2.74
CA ALA A 175 -10.69 0.68 -1.95
C ALA A 175 -11.61 1.70 -2.61
N ALA A 176 -11.08 2.59 -3.46
CA ALA A 176 -11.88 3.52 -4.25
C ALA A 176 -12.60 2.80 -5.40
N MET A 177 -11.93 1.86 -6.08
CA MET A 177 -12.55 1.03 -7.13
C MET A 177 -13.72 0.22 -6.57
N ASP A 178 -13.58 -0.37 -5.38
CA ASP A 178 -14.66 -1.11 -4.72
C ASP A 178 -15.89 -0.25 -4.46
N ARG A 179 -15.68 0.97 -3.95
CA ARG A 179 -16.75 1.93 -3.69
C ARG A 179 -17.38 2.43 -4.99
N TYR A 180 -16.57 2.67 -6.01
CA TYR A 180 -17.03 3.16 -7.31
C TYR A 180 -17.91 2.12 -8.00
N LEU A 181 -17.44 0.88 -8.07
CA LEU A 181 -18.20 -0.25 -8.61
C LEU A 181 -19.53 -0.45 -7.88
N ALA A 182 -19.55 -0.35 -6.56
CA ALA A 182 -20.79 -0.46 -5.79
C ALA A 182 -21.81 0.66 -6.09
N GLN A 183 -21.34 1.84 -6.50
CA GLN A 183 -22.18 3.01 -6.77
C GLN A 183 -22.61 3.11 -8.24
N LYS A 184 -21.70 2.81 -9.17
CA LYS A 184 -21.85 3.07 -10.61
C LYS A 184 -22.08 1.80 -11.42
N GLY A 185 -21.55 0.67 -10.98
CA GLY A 185 -21.67 -0.63 -11.65
C GLY A 185 -20.54 -0.98 -12.62
N ASP A 186 -19.72 0.00 -13.03
CA ASP A 186 -18.58 -0.17 -13.95
C ASP A 186 -17.42 0.77 -13.58
N LEU A 187 -16.25 0.62 -14.24
CA LEU A 187 -15.06 1.45 -14.03
C LEU A 187 -14.77 2.47 -15.15
N SER A 188 -15.69 2.70 -16.08
CA SER A 188 -15.45 3.50 -17.30
C SER A 188 -14.93 4.92 -17.02
N GLU A 189 -15.48 5.57 -15.98
CA GLU A 189 -15.10 6.92 -15.54
C GLU A 189 -14.26 6.93 -14.24
N PHE A 190 -13.76 5.77 -13.81
CA PHE A 190 -13.08 5.64 -12.52
C PHE A 190 -11.83 6.53 -12.43
N ASP A 191 -10.98 6.55 -13.45
CA ASP A 191 -9.72 7.30 -13.40
C ASP A 191 -9.96 8.82 -13.28
N ALA A 192 -11.01 9.34 -13.92
CA ALA A 192 -11.41 10.74 -13.78
C ALA A 192 -11.93 11.04 -12.35
N ALA A 193 -12.70 10.11 -11.76
CA ALA A 193 -13.18 10.23 -10.38
C ALA A 193 -12.05 10.05 -9.33
N TRP A 194 -11.00 9.31 -9.69
CA TRP A 194 -9.86 9.01 -8.83
C TRP A 194 -8.82 10.13 -8.80
N ALA A 195 -8.56 10.80 -9.93
CA ALA A 195 -7.48 11.79 -10.05
C ALA A 195 -7.47 12.88 -8.95
N PRO A 196 -8.61 13.49 -8.55
CA PRO A 196 -8.62 14.45 -7.45
C PRO A 196 -8.25 13.83 -6.08
N GLN A 197 -8.65 12.58 -5.84
CA GLN A 197 -8.34 11.86 -4.60
C GLN A 197 -6.84 11.53 -4.53
N GLU A 198 -6.26 11.06 -5.63
CA GLU A 198 -4.83 10.81 -5.75
C GLU A 198 -4.01 12.08 -5.45
N GLN A 199 -4.38 13.20 -6.06
CA GLN A 199 -3.69 14.47 -5.83
C GLN A 199 -3.78 14.91 -4.36
N SER A 200 -4.93 14.71 -3.72
CA SER A 200 -5.11 14.98 -2.29
C SER A 200 -4.21 14.13 -1.41
N ILE A 201 -4.10 12.82 -1.68
CA ILE A 201 -3.24 11.89 -0.94
C ILE A 201 -1.76 12.29 -1.10
N ARG A 202 -1.32 12.55 -2.34
CA ARG A 202 0.05 13.02 -2.63
C ARG A 202 0.35 14.35 -1.92
N GLY A 203 -0.59 15.29 -1.94
CA GLY A 203 -0.47 16.57 -1.25
C GLY A 203 -0.40 16.43 0.27
N ALA A 204 -1.22 15.56 0.87
CA ALA A 204 -1.19 15.28 2.31
C ALA A 204 0.14 14.65 2.75
N PHE A 205 0.66 13.71 1.95
CA PHE A 205 1.95 13.08 2.18
C PHE A 205 3.12 14.06 2.05
N GLY A 206 3.10 14.94 1.04
CA GLY A 206 4.11 15.98 0.90
C GLY A 206 4.16 16.94 2.11
N ARG A 207 3.00 17.22 2.74
CA ARG A 207 2.92 18.01 3.97
C ARG A 207 3.46 17.27 5.19
N SER A 208 3.26 15.94 5.29
CA SER A 208 3.75 15.16 6.44
C SER A 208 5.26 14.98 6.43
N ILE A 209 5.90 14.91 5.26
CA ILE A 209 7.37 14.87 5.15
C ILE A 209 8.03 16.20 5.53
N ARG A 210 7.43 17.33 5.12
CA ARG A 210 8.01 18.68 5.30
C ARG A 210 7.87 19.24 6.72
N ARG A 211 7.09 18.60 7.60
CA ARG A 211 6.99 18.97 9.01
C ARG A 211 7.99 18.13 9.80
N PRO A 212 9.23 18.59 10.05
CA PRO A 212 10.00 18.02 11.15
C PRO A 212 9.17 18.21 12.43
N ALA A 213 9.22 17.24 13.32
CA ALA A 213 8.56 17.29 14.63
C ALA A 213 9.15 18.45 15.46
N SER A 214 8.71 19.69 15.21
CA SER A 214 9.02 20.88 15.99
C SER A 214 8.18 20.91 17.27
N GLY A 215 8.18 19.81 18.02
CA GLY A 215 7.31 19.62 19.19
C GLY A 215 7.87 18.72 20.29
N ALA A 216 9.12 18.24 20.20
CA ALA A 216 9.77 17.49 21.29
C ALA A 216 10.57 18.39 22.26
N GLY A 217 10.15 19.65 22.41
CA GLY A 217 10.83 20.65 23.24
C GLY A 217 9.91 21.79 23.64
N ALA A 218 8.73 21.49 24.16
CA ALA A 218 7.95 22.45 24.94
C ALA A 218 7.80 21.89 26.35
N ALA A 219 8.55 22.48 27.26
CA ALA A 219 8.50 22.24 28.69
C ALA A 219 7.06 22.36 29.23
N GLY A 220 6.74 21.51 30.21
CA GLY A 220 5.86 21.79 31.33
C GLY A 220 4.47 22.36 31.04
N SER A 221 3.46 21.49 30.98
CA SER A 221 2.22 21.78 31.69
C SER A 221 1.46 20.51 32.00
N SER A 222 1.70 19.99 33.21
CA SER A 222 0.83 19.02 33.85
C SER A 222 -0.55 19.65 34.01
N ARG A 223 -1.53 19.22 33.22
CA ARG A 223 -2.94 19.37 33.59
C ARG A 223 -3.52 18.00 33.84
N ASN A 224 -3.58 17.66 35.12
CA ASN A 224 -4.49 16.66 35.66
C ASN A 224 -5.92 17.02 35.22
N VAL A 225 -6.57 16.13 34.49
CA VAL A 225 -8.02 16.14 34.35
C VAL A 225 -8.55 15.06 35.28
N SER A 226 -9.04 15.50 36.44
CA SER A 226 -9.80 14.70 37.37
C SER A 226 -11.12 14.29 36.71
N VAL A 227 -11.40 12.99 36.66
CA VAL A 227 -12.72 12.45 36.35
C VAL A 227 -13.51 12.45 37.64
N ASN A 228 -14.56 13.27 37.72
CA ASN A 228 -15.57 13.12 38.76
C ASN A 228 -16.74 12.29 38.21
N TYR A 229 -17.17 11.36 39.07
CA TYR A 229 -18.29 10.44 38.90
C TYR A 229 -19.62 11.13 38.67
#